data_AF-A0A6M7W658-F1
#
_entry.id   AF-A0A6M7W658-F1
#
_cell.length_a   1.000
_cell.length_b   1.000
_cell.length_c   1.000
_cell.angle_alpha   90.00
_cell.angle_beta   90.00
_cell.angle_gamma   90.00
#
_symmetry.space_group_name_H-M   'P 1'
#
loop_
_entity.id
_entity.type
_entity.pdbx_description
1 polymer ?
#
loop_
_entity_poly.entity_id
_entity_poly.type
_entity_poly.pdbx_seq_one_letter_code
_entity_poly.pdbx_strand_id
1 'polypeptide(L)'
;MAISRKEEARALSADEKELVEKSHHPAVQDLSDADLSGLVKLLRDRRDKAQAEAHRRRREIRGKGAPKGAAASKADGGSQVKLAVLAMAMRRLNGEAERRRQLAARVSLVGNASKALALKQGAPSDGPSHNSRTAHKGMRSVANKRASNLVRPAELGRQRKAGKVAQAKRDAR
;
A
#
# COMPACT_ATOMS: atom_id res chain seq x y z
N MET A 1 2.85 -15.48 15.44
CA MET A 1 3.89 -16.22 16.19
C MET A 1 5.05 -15.29 16.41
N ALA A 2 5.56 -15.18 17.63
CA ALA A 2 6.79 -14.47 17.92
C ALA A 2 7.94 -15.50 17.88
N ILE A 3 8.97 -15.24 17.06
CA ILE A 3 10.21 -16.03 17.05
C ILE A 3 11.18 -15.29 17.95
N SER A 4 11.81 -16.01 18.87
CA SER A 4 12.80 -15.41 19.77
C SER A 4 14.07 -15.02 19.00
N ARG A 5 14.80 -13.99 19.45
CA ARG A 5 16.10 -13.61 18.83
C ARG A 5 17.10 -14.77 18.76
N LYS A 6 17.05 -15.68 19.74
CA LYS A 6 17.87 -16.89 19.77
C LYS A 6 17.51 -17.86 18.64
N GLU A 7 16.22 -18.02 18.35
CA GLU A 7 15.76 -18.83 17.22
C GLU A 7 16.03 -18.15 15.87
N GLU A 8 15.89 -16.82 15.79
CA GLU A 8 16.30 -16.04 14.62
C GLU A 8 17.77 -16.30 14.30
N ALA A 9 18.66 -16.17 15.28
CA ALA A 9 20.10 -16.36 15.11
C ALA A 9 20.48 -17.80 14.70
N ARG A 10 19.68 -18.81 15.08
CA ARG A 10 19.91 -20.21 14.69
C ARG A 10 19.46 -20.52 13.27
N ALA A 11 18.46 -19.80 12.76
CA ALA A 11 17.85 -20.08 11.47
C ALA A 11 18.53 -19.33 10.30
N LEU A 12 19.24 -18.24 10.59
CA LEU A 12 19.84 -17.34 9.61
C LEU A 12 21.33 -17.63 9.38
N SER A 13 21.81 -17.32 8.18
CA SER A 13 23.25 -17.19 7.92
C SER A 13 23.80 -15.89 8.51
N ALA A 14 25.13 -15.75 8.57
CA ALA A 14 25.79 -14.54 9.10
C ALA A 14 25.32 -13.26 8.39
N ASP A 15 25.37 -13.22 7.06
CA ASP A 15 24.89 -12.09 6.25
C ASP A 15 23.41 -11.76 6.53
N GLU A 16 22.56 -12.79 6.59
CA GLU A 16 21.12 -12.61 6.79
C GLU A 16 20.81 -12.11 8.19
N LYS A 17 21.60 -12.54 9.18
CA LYS A 17 21.50 -12.05 10.55
C LYS A 17 21.78 -10.55 10.60
N GLU A 18 22.86 -10.08 9.96
CA GLU A 18 23.17 -8.64 9.92
C GLU A 18 22.04 -7.82 9.28
N LEU A 19 21.44 -8.31 8.20
CA LEU A 19 20.31 -7.64 7.55
C LEU A 19 19.08 -7.59 8.45
N VAL A 20 18.80 -8.69 9.17
CA VAL A 20 17.65 -8.79 10.08
C VAL A 20 17.86 -7.91 11.32
N GLU A 21 19.08 -7.81 11.84
CA GLU A 21 19.42 -6.89 12.94
C GLU A 21 19.16 -5.43 12.57
N LYS A 22 19.50 -5.00 11.35
CA LYS A 22 19.16 -3.65 10.84
C LYS A 22 17.64 -3.39 10.75
N SER A 23 16.82 -4.44 10.69
CA SER A 23 15.34 -4.29 10.68
C SER A 23 14.73 -4.11 12.06
N HIS A 24 15.48 -4.36 13.13
CA HIS A 24 14.98 -4.25 14.50
C HIS A 24 15.01 -2.79 14.96
N HIS A 25 14.08 -2.44 15.84
CA HIS A 25 14.12 -1.17 16.58
C HIS A 25 15.21 -1.26 17.67
N PRO A 26 16.02 -0.21 17.91
CA PRO A 26 15.97 1.13 17.31
C PRO A 26 16.69 1.31 15.97
N ALA A 27 17.59 0.40 15.58
CA ALA A 27 18.48 0.55 14.42
C ALA A 27 17.78 0.93 13.10
N VAL A 28 16.56 0.44 12.87
CA VAL A 28 15.78 0.77 11.66
C VAL A 28 15.44 2.27 11.55
N GLN A 29 15.41 3.01 12.67
CA GLN A 29 15.13 4.44 12.68
C GLN A 29 16.34 5.28 12.25
N ASP A 30 17.55 4.78 12.49
CA ASP A 30 18.80 5.47 12.15
C ASP A 30 19.16 5.34 10.65
N LEU A 31 18.45 4.48 9.91
CA LEU A 31 18.67 4.30 8.48
C LEU A 31 18.21 5.53 7.67
N SER A 32 18.98 5.94 6.68
CA SER A 32 18.50 6.90 5.68
C SER A 32 17.39 6.29 4.81
N ASP A 33 16.60 7.12 4.11
CA ASP A 33 15.56 6.62 3.19
C ASP A 33 16.14 5.79 2.04
N ALA A 34 17.34 6.16 1.56
CA ALA A 34 18.06 5.41 0.54
C ALA A 34 18.46 4.03 1.07
N ASP A 35 19.06 3.98 2.27
CA ASP A 35 19.49 2.73 2.91
C ASP A 35 18.31 1.83 3.24
N LEU A 36 17.20 2.39 3.73
CA LEU A 36 15.97 1.66 3.97
C LEU A 36 15.44 1.02 2.69
N SER A 37 15.42 1.76 1.58
CA SER A 37 14.98 1.24 0.28
C SER A 37 15.90 0.13 -0.25
N GLY A 38 17.21 0.29 -0.07
CA GLY A 38 18.21 -0.71 -0.44
C GLY A 38 18.08 -1.99 0.39
N LEU A 39 17.92 -1.84 1.71
CA LEU A 39 17.72 -2.95 2.64
C LEU A 39 16.44 -3.73 2.33
N VAL A 40 15.33 -3.03 2.02
CA VAL A 40 14.06 -3.66 1.59
C VAL A 40 14.25 -4.49 0.32
N LYS A 41 15.01 -4.01 -0.67
CA LYS A 41 15.30 -4.76 -1.90
C LYS A 41 16.10 -6.03 -1.59
N LEU A 42 17.22 -5.88 -0.88
CA LEU A 42 18.10 -7.01 -0.52
C LEU A 42 17.35 -8.07 0.30
N LEU A 43 16.56 -7.65 1.28
CA LEU A 43 15.82 -8.57 2.14
C LEU A 43 14.69 -9.28 1.38
N ARG A 44 14.04 -8.60 0.41
CA ARG A 44 13.05 -9.21 -0.48
C ARG A 44 13.69 -10.33 -1.29
N ASP A 45 14.85 -10.10 -1.90
CA ASP A 45 15.53 -11.11 -2.70
C ASP A 45 15.95 -12.32 -1.85
N ARG A 46 16.46 -12.08 -0.63
CA ARG A 46 16.82 -13.16 0.32
C ARG A 46 15.59 -13.95 0.77
N ARG A 47 14.48 -13.27 1.05
CA ARG A 47 13.19 -13.92 1.39
C ARG A 47 12.67 -14.76 0.23
N ASP A 48 12.68 -14.24 -0.98
CA ASP A 48 12.13 -14.93 -2.16
C ASP A 48 12.94 -16.17 -2.50
N LYS A 49 14.27 -16.10 -2.36
CA LYS A 49 15.16 -17.27 -2.42
C LYS A 49 14.80 -18.30 -1.34
N ALA A 50 14.70 -17.89 -0.07
CA ALA A 50 14.32 -18.79 1.02
C ALA A 50 12.93 -19.42 0.82
N GLN A 51 11.99 -18.66 0.27
CA GLN A 51 10.64 -19.11 -0.06
C GLN A 51 10.67 -20.19 -1.16
N ALA A 52 11.43 -19.97 -2.23
CA ALA A 52 11.60 -20.96 -3.28
C ALA A 52 12.22 -22.26 -2.74
N GLU A 53 13.21 -22.16 -1.85
CA GLU A 53 13.82 -23.33 -1.23
C GLU A 53 12.88 -24.08 -0.29
N ALA A 54 12.12 -23.37 0.55
CA ALA A 54 11.12 -23.96 1.43
C ALA A 54 10.03 -24.69 0.63
N HIS A 55 9.53 -24.09 -0.45
CA HIS A 55 8.54 -24.71 -1.33
C HIS A 55 9.09 -25.92 -2.07
N ARG A 56 10.35 -25.86 -2.54
CA ARG A 56 11.02 -27.00 -3.15
C ARG A 56 11.14 -28.16 -2.17
N ARG A 57 11.67 -27.94 -0.96
CA ARG A 57 11.79 -28.99 0.08
C ARG A 57 10.44 -29.61 0.42
N ARG A 58 9.39 -28.79 0.57
CA ARG A 58 8.02 -29.27 0.78
C ARG A 58 7.47 -30.08 -0.41
N ARG A 59 7.92 -29.83 -1.63
CA ARG A 59 7.58 -30.68 -2.79
C ARG A 59 8.35 -31.99 -2.78
N GLU A 60 9.65 -31.96 -2.47
CA GLU A 60 10.50 -33.16 -2.32
C GLU A 60 9.95 -34.11 -1.24
N ILE A 61 9.60 -33.59 -0.05
CA ILE A 61 9.00 -34.36 1.05
C ILE A 61 7.70 -35.06 0.60
N ARG A 62 6.91 -34.39 -0.26
CA ARG A 62 5.67 -34.94 -0.79
C ARG A 62 5.87 -35.89 -1.98
N GLY A 63 7.10 -36.15 -2.40
CA GLY A 63 7.41 -36.92 -3.61
C GLY A 63 7.01 -36.22 -4.92
N LYS A 64 6.71 -34.92 -4.88
CA LYS A 64 6.25 -34.12 -6.03
C LYS A 64 7.34 -33.24 -6.64
N GLY A 65 8.59 -33.46 -6.26
CA GLY A 65 9.73 -32.70 -6.73
C GLY A 65 10.97 -33.57 -6.77
N ALA A 66 11.79 -33.40 -7.80
CA ALA A 66 13.08 -34.07 -7.88
C ALA A 66 13.97 -33.64 -6.70
N PRO A 67 14.68 -34.58 -6.06
CA PRO A 67 15.57 -34.24 -4.97
C PRO A 67 16.72 -33.37 -5.50
N LYS A 68 17.03 -32.29 -4.79
CA LYS A 68 18.22 -31.47 -5.13
C LYS A 68 19.54 -32.22 -4.85
N GLY A 69 19.55 -33.14 -3.89
CA GLY A 69 20.70 -33.96 -3.52
C GLY A 69 20.48 -35.44 -3.83
N ALA A 70 21.37 -36.29 -3.31
CA ALA A 70 21.29 -37.75 -3.51
C ALA A 70 19.99 -38.39 -2.98
N ALA A 71 19.36 -37.77 -1.98
CA ALA A 71 18.08 -38.20 -1.44
C ALA A 71 17.14 -37.00 -1.23
N ALA A 72 15.83 -37.28 -1.24
CA ALA A 72 14.81 -36.29 -0.94
C ALA A 72 14.96 -35.73 0.49
N SER A 73 14.64 -34.45 0.66
CA SER A 73 14.58 -33.84 1.98
C SER A 73 13.59 -34.58 2.89
N LYS A 74 14.00 -34.87 4.14
CA LYS A 74 13.16 -35.55 5.14
C LYS A 74 12.40 -34.59 6.06
N ALA A 75 12.80 -33.31 6.10
CA ALA A 75 12.19 -32.29 6.95
C ALA A 75 12.45 -30.87 6.40
N ASP A 76 11.47 -29.96 6.54
CA ASP A 76 11.57 -28.57 6.08
C ASP A 76 11.57 -27.52 7.20
N GLY A 77 11.54 -27.94 8.48
CA GLY A 77 11.39 -27.04 9.64
C GLY A 77 12.35 -25.85 9.64
N GLY A 78 13.65 -26.07 9.44
CA GLY A 78 14.64 -24.99 9.40
C GLY A 78 14.41 -23.99 8.26
N SER A 79 13.95 -24.45 7.09
CA SER A 79 13.62 -23.56 5.96
C SER A 79 12.37 -22.74 6.22
N GLN A 80 11.37 -23.33 6.90
CA GLN A 80 10.15 -22.61 7.27
C GLN A 80 10.44 -21.55 8.33
N VAL A 81 11.25 -21.87 9.34
CA VAL A 81 11.66 -20.90 10.37
C VAL A 81 12.45 -19.77 9.72
N LYS A 82 13.45 -20.06 8.89
CA LYS A 82 14.21 -19.04 8.15
C LYS A 82 13.30 -18.13 7.32
N LEU A 83 12.36 -18.70 6.58
CA LEU A 83 11.39 -17.94 5.80
C LEU A 83 10.51 -17.05 6.68
N ALA A 84 10.03 -17.56 7.81
CA ALA A 84 9.22 -16.80 8.75
C ALA A 84 10.00 -15.60 9.34
N VAL A 85 11.27 -15.79 9.70
CA VAL A 85 12.14 -14.71 10.21
C VAL A 85 12.34 -13.61 9.15
N LEU A 86 12.68 -13.99 7.91
CA LEU A 86 12.85 -13.03 6.81
C LEU A 86 11.54 -12.30 6.47
N ALA A 87 10.40 -12.99 6.54
CA ALA A 87 9.09 -12.38 6.33
C ALA A 87 8.74 -11.37 7.44
N MET A 88 9.06 -11.65 8.69
CA MET A 88 8.87 -10.71 9.79
C MET A 88 9.77 -9.48 9.68
N ALA A 89 11.03 -9.67 9.30
CA ALA A 89 11.94 -8.56 9.03
C ALA A 89 11.42 -7.67 7.88
N MET A 90 10.92 -8.27 6.79
CA MET A 90 10.26 -7.52 5.71
C MET A 90 9.04 -6.74 6.18
N ARG A 91 8.21 -7.32 7.06
CA ARG A 91 7.05 -6.63 7.64
C ARG A 91 7.47 -5.41 8.45
N ARG A 92 8.56 -5.50 9.25
CA ARG A 92 9.10 -4.36 10.00
C ARG A 92 9.58 -3.25 9.08
N LEU A 93 10.38 -3.57 8.07
CA LEU A 93 10.90 -2.58 7.12
C LEU A 93 9.80 -1.90 6.30
N ASN A 94 8.81 -2.66 5.83
CA ASN A 94 7.65 -2.09 5.12
C ASN A 94 6.84 -1.18 6.05
N GLY A 95 6.70 -1.55 7.33
CA GLY A 95 6.05 -0.72 8.34
C GLY A 95 6.79 0.61 8.55
N GLU A 96 8.12 0.60 8.62
CA GLU A 96 8.90 1.84 8.74
C GLU A 96 8.82 2.70 7.48
N ALA A 97 8.91 2.10 6.29
CA ALA A 97 8.77 2.83 5.03
C ALA A 97 7.39 3.51 4.92
N GLU A 98 6.33 2.81 5.32
CA GLU A 98 4.98 3.34 5.33
C GLU A 98 4.81 4.43 6.41
N ARG A 99 5.40 4.25 7.59
CA ARG A 99 5.44 5.28 8.64
C ARG A 99 6.08 6.57 8.13
N ARG A 100 7.25 6.49 7.49
CA ARG A 100 7.94 7.66 6.91
C ARG A 100 7.10 8.34 5.84
N ARG A 101 6.46 7.57 4.95
CA ARG A 101 5.54 8.09 3.94
C ARG A 101 4.37 8.85 4.56
N GLN A 102 3.72 8.29 5.57
CA GLN A 102 2.59 8.94 6.25
C GLN A 102 3.01 10.22 6.96
N LEU A 103 4.18 10.24 7.60
CA LEU A 103 4.74 11.44 8.22
C LEU A 103 5.01 12.54 7.19
N ALA A 104 5.67 12.20 6.08
CA ALA A 104 5.92 13.15 4.99
C ALA A 104 4.62 13.71 4.39
N ALA A 105 3.61 12.85 4.19
CA ALA A 105 2.29 13.28 3.69
C ALA A 105 1.60 14.24 4.66
N ARG A 106 1.67 14.00 5.97
CA ARG A 106 1.12 14.90 6.99
C ARG A 106 1.81 16.27 6.99
N VAL A 107 3.15 16.29 6.91
CA VAL A 107 3.92 17.55 6.84
C VAL A 107 3.55 18.35 5.59
N SER A 108 3.45 17.69 4.43
CA SER A 108 3.02 18.33 3.18
C SER A 108 1.59 18.87 3.27
N LEU A 109 0.66 18.12 3.87
CA LEU A 109 -0.71 18.56 4.07
C LEU A 109 -0.79 19.84 4.91
N VAL A 110 -0.05 19.89 6.03
CA VAL A 110 0.02 21.09 6.88
C VAL A 110 0.59 22.27 6.11
N GLY A 111 1.70 22.09 5.40
CA GLY A 111 2.31 23.15 4.60
C GLY A 111 1.38 23.71 3.51
N ASN A 112 0.64 22.83 2.83
CA ASN A 112 -0.35 23.22 1.82
C ASN A 112 -1.52 23.98 2.45
N ALA A 113 -2.01 23.54 3.61
CA ALA A 113 -3.08 24.23 4.34
C ALA A 113 -2.66 25.63 4.79
N SER A 114 -1.44 25.77 5.34
CA SER A 114 -0.87 27.06 5.73
C SER A 114 -0.72 28.00 4.52
N LYS A 115 -0.26 27.49 3.38
CA LYS A 115 -0.17 28.27 2.14
C LYS A 115 -1.54 28.74 1.64
N ALA A 116 -2.54 27.86 1.65
CA ALA A 116 -3.90 28.20 1.26
C ALA A 116 -4.54 29.24 2.19
N LEU A 117 -4.28 29.14 3.50
CA LEU A 117 -4.71 30.13 4.47
C LEU A 117 -4.09 31.50 4.20
N ALA A 118 -2.77 31.56 3.96
CA ALA A 118 -2.08 32.80 3.63
C ALA A 118 -2.62 33.44 2.35
N LEU A 119 -2.88 32.64 1.31
CA LEU A 119 -3.52 33.12 0.08
C LEU A 119 -4.92 33.67 0.33
N LYS A 120 -5.73 33.01 1.16
CA LYS A 120 -7.07 33.48 1.52
C LYS A 120 -7.03 34.78 2.33
N GLN A 121 -6.06 34.93 3.24
CA GLN A 121 -5.88 36.14 4.04
C GLN A 121 -5.36 37.32 3.22
N GLY A 122 -4.51 37.06 2.22
CA GLY A 122 -3.98 38.08 1.31
C GLY A 122 -4.90 38.43 0.13
N ALA A 123 -5.95 37.65 -0.12
CA ALA A 123 -6.90 37.96 -1.18
C ALA A 123 -7.72 39.20 -0.81
N PRO A 124 -7.89 40.16 -1.74
CA PRO A 124 -8.76 41.31 -1.49
C PRO A 124 -10.18 40.80 -1.23
N SER A 125 -10.90 41.47 -0.32
CA SER A 125 -12.32 41.20 -0.08
C SER A 125 -13.15 41.78 -1.22
N ASP A 126 -13.07 41.17 -2.41
CA ASP A 126 -13.92 41.53 -3.55
C ASP A 126 -15.28 40.86 -3.39
N GLY A 127 -16.06 41.41 -2.47
CA GLY A 127 -17.45 41.03 -2.25
C GLY A 127 -18.16 42.10 -1.43
N PRO A 128 -19.49 42.29 -1.64
CA PRO A 128 -20.30 43.05 -0.69
C PRO A 128 -20.06 42.53 0.73
N SER A 129 -20.07 43.42 1.72
CA SER A 129 -19.92 43.02 3.12
C SER A 129 -20.85 41.84 3.43
N HIS A 130 -20.35 40.86 4.20
CA HIS A 130 -21.20 39.78 4.67
C HIS A 130 -22.41 40.42 5.37
N ASN A 131 -23.62 40.11 4.90
CA ASN A 131 -24.86 40.74 5.34
C ASN A 131 -25.12 42.18 4.84
N SER A 132 -24.64 42.55 3.64
CA SER A 132 -25.13 43.75 2.96
C SER A 132 -26.62 43.58 2.64
N ARG A 133 -27.47 44.52 3.09
CA ARG A 133 -28.90 44.56 2.74
C ARG A 133 -29.01 44.69 1.22
N THR A 134 -29.31 43.60 0.53
CA THR A 134 -29.68 43.67 -0.88
C THR A 134 -31.08 44.28 -0.94
N ALA A 135 -31.26 45.34 -1.74
CA ALA A 135 -32.61 45.83 -2.06
C ALA A 135 -33.45 44.64 -2.52
N HIS A 136 -34.71 44.55 -2.07
CA HIS A 136 -35.65 43.42 -2.19
C HIS A 136 -35.98 42.94 -3.63
N LYS A 137 -35.00 42.82 -4.52
CA LYS A 137 -35.12 42.33 -5.90
C LYS A 137 -34.88 40.82 -6.03
N GLY A 138 -34.68 40.12 -4.90
CA GLY A 138 -34.45 38.68 -4.86
C GLY A 138 -33.13 38.25 -5.52
N MET A 139 -32.83 36.95 -5.46
CA MET A 139 -31.72 36.36 -6.21
C MET A 139 -32.01 36.47 -7.72
N ARG A 140 -31.07 36.99 -8.51
CA ARG A 140 -31.13 36.88 -9.97
C ARG A 140 -31.21 35.40 -10.35
N SER A 141 -32.19 35.03 -11.18
CA SER A 141 -32.30 33.66 -11.69
C SER A 141 -31.07 33.35 -12.54
N VAL A 142 -30.14 32.56 -12.01
CA VAL A 142 -29.06 31.98 -12.81
C VAL A 142 -29.65 30.75 -13.50
N ALA A 143 -29.98 30.90 -14.78
CA ALA A 143 -30.43 29.77 -15.57
C ALA A 143 -29.32 28.72 -15.60
N ASN A 144 -29.63 27.51 -15.12
CA ASN A 144 -28.68 26.40 -15.15
C ASN A 144 -28.38 26.08 -16.62
N LYS A 145 -27.14 26.34 -17.06
CA LYS A 145 -26.65 25.94 -18.39
C LYS A 145 -26.60 24.42 -18.42
N ARG A 146 -27.72 23.79 -18.80
CA ARG A 146 -27.77 22.34 -19.01
C ARG A 146 -26.74 22.00 -20.10
N ALA A 147 -25.81 21.12 -19.77
CA ALA A 147 -24.87 20.60 -20.76
C ALA A 147 -25.64 20.03 -21.95
N SER A 148 -25.15 20.28 -23.16
CA SER A 148 -25.73 19.70 -24.38
C SER A 148 -25.72 18.17 -24.24
N ASN A 149 -26.88 17.54 -24.46
CA ASN A 149 -26.95 16.08 -24.47
C ASN A 149 -26.23 15.56 -25.72
N LEU A 150 -24.99 15.11 -25.56
CA LEU A 150 -24.15 14.58 -26.63
C LEU A 150 -24.55 13.14 -27.04
N VAL A 151 -25.47 12.51 -26.31
CA VAL A 151 -25.88 11.12 -26.53
C VAL A 151 -27.06 11.07 -27.50
N ARG A 152 -26.93 10.26 -28.56
CA ARG A 152 -28.02 9.97 -29.48
C ARG A 152 -29.20 9.31 -28.73
N PRO A 153 -30.47 9.71 -28.94
CA PRO A 153 -31.60 9.13 -28.22
C PRO A 153 -31.71 7.60 -28.29
N ALA A 154 -31.34 6.99 -29.42
CA ALA A 154 -31.33 5.54 -29.60
C ALA A 154 -30.26 4.82 -28.75
N GLU A 155 -29.11 5.45 -28.50
CA GLU A 155 -28.04 4.94 -27.62
C GLU A 155 -28.52 4.90 -26.16
N LEU A 156 -29.21 5.97 -25.72
CA LEU A 156 -29.70 6.09 -24.35
C LEU A 156 -30.67 4.96 -23.99
N GLY A 157 -31.64 4.67 -24.87
CA GLY A 157 -32.60 3.58 -24.68
C GLY A 157 -31.93 2.21 -24.64
N ARG A 158 -30.96 1.98 -25.55
CA ARG A 158 -30.19 0.73 -25.62
C ARG A 158 -29.39 0.49 -24.33
N GLN A 159 -28.65 1.49 -23.86
CA GLN A 159 -27.84 1.37 -22.63
C GLN A 159 -28.71 1.18 -21.38
N ARG A 160 -29.83 1.91 -21.28
CA ARG A 160 -30.81 1.71 -20.19
C ARG A 160 -31.36 0.29 -20.17
N LYS A 161 -31.73 -0.26 -21.33
CA LYS A 161 -32.25 -1.64 -21.41
C LYS A 161 -31.17 -2.67 -21.06
N ALA A 162 -29.94 -2.47 -21.54
CA ALA A 162 -28.81 -3.33 -21.20
C ALA A 162 -28.53 -3.34 -19.68
N GLY A 163 -28.52 -2.17 -19.04
CA GLY A 163 -28.37 -2.04 -17.59
C GLY A 163 -29.49 -2.74 -16.82
N LYS A 164 -30.75 -2.56 -17.25
CA LYS A 164 -31.91 -3.25 -16.65
C LYS A 164 -31.79 -4.78 -16.74
N VAL A 165 -31.35 -5.32 -17.88
CA VAL A 165 -31.13 -6.78 -18.06
C VAL A 165 -29.99 -7.28 -17.19
N ALA A 166 -28.88 -6.55 -17.13
CA ALA A 166 -27.73 -6.92 -16.29
C ALA A 166 -28.08 -6.90 -14.79
N GLN A 167 -28.90 -5.94 -14.35
CA GLN A 167 -29.37 -5.87 -12.98
C GLN A 167 -30.29 -7.05 -12.63
N ALA A 168 -31.29 -7.34 -13.47
CA ALA A 168 -32.16 -8.50 -13.27
C ALA A 168 -31.39 -9.83 -13.18
N LYS A 169 -30.30 -9.99 -13.94
CA LYS A 169 -29.41 -11.15 -13.84
C LYS A 169 -28.62 -11.22 -12.52
N ARG A 170 -28.28 -10.07 -11.92
CA ARG A 170 -27.63 -10.02 -10.60
C ARG A 170 -28.60 -10.31 -9.48
N ASP A 171 -29.80 -9.75 -9.56
CA ASP A 171 -30.83 -9.91 -8.53
C ASP A 171 -31.42 -11.33 -8.49
N ALA A 172 -31.29 -12.09 -9.60
CA ALA A 172 -31.70 -13.50 -9.69
C ALA A 172 -30.60 -14.50 -9.28
N ARG A 173 -29.44 -14.04 -8.77
CA ARG A 173 -28.37 -14.88 -8.20
C ARG A 173 -28.39 -14.80 -6.69
#